data_AF-A0A7J4YHI0-F1
#
_entry.id   AF-A0A7J4YHI0-F1
#
_cell.length_a   1.000
_cell.length_b   1.000
_cell.length_c   1.000
_cell.angle_alpha   90.00
_cell.angle_beta   90.00
_cell.angle_gamma   90.00
#
_symmetry.space_group_name_H-M   'P 1'
#
loop_
_entity.id
_entity.type
_entity.pdbx_description
1 polymer ?
#
loop_
_entity_poly.entity_id
_entity_poly.type
_entity_poly.pdbx_seq_one_letter_code
_entity_poly.pdbx_strand_id
1 'polypeptide(L)'
;MPTDKELLIKDLMHKCDCLYRENSRLKEMVSTQPLKAADKEVYEALLSDKDAIIAQKEAKINSLEQRVSYLERQLYGKKAEKFIKPDAQDRWLDFEGFDMLPQEAEAAEEAEKELKATREAIIARKKAGKQHPARKSLPENLEREVVHIYPEGYNPEEWTLLPGEEVTEILMHEPEKFYIRRIVRHTAKRKGTNEFKTGPLPVMPIAKSYASASLLADMMIGKYVDHIPFHRQLEQFKRVGVHLPASTVNDWFKDVADLLRPLYFRLWELVMQTDYIQSDETTIPVMNDERHKTV
;
A
#
# COMPACT_ATOMS: atom_id res chain seq x y z
N MET A 1 -66.72 94.46 -18.06
CA MET A 1 -67.02 93.01 -18.09
C MET A 1 -65.86 92.34 -18.79
N PRO A 2 -65.00 91.56 -18.11
CA PRO A 2 -63.95 90.82 -18.81
C PRO A 2 -64.63 89.92 -19.84
N THR A 3 -64.18 89.97 -21.08
CA THR A 3 -64.79 89.25 -22.20
C THR A 3 -64.58 87.75 -22.01
N ASP A 4 -65.53 86.90 -22.45
CA ASP A 4 -65.48 85.43 -22.24
C ASP A 4 -64.13 84.79 -22.63
N LYS A 5 -63.43 85.39 -23.59
CA LYS A 5 -62.08 84.98 -24.02
C LYS A 5 -61.03 85.17 -22.93
N GLU A 6 -61.07 86.27 -22.16
CA GLU A 6 -60.12 86.53 -21.08
C GLU A 6 -60.34 85.59 -19.88
N LEU A 7 -61.59 85.22 -19.61
CA LEU A 7 -61.93 84.22 -18.60
C LEU A 7 -61.46 82.82 -19.02
N LEU A 8 -61.68 82.44 -20.29
CA LEU A 8 -61.20 81.17 -20.85
C LEU A 8 -59.67 81.05 -20.77
N ILE A 9 -58.94 82.14 -21.06
CA ILE A 9 -57.48 82.16 -20.98
C ILE A 9 -57.00 81.97 -19.54
N LYS A 10 -57.65 82.60 -18.56
CA LYS A 10 -57.30 82.41 -17.14
C LYS A 10 -57.56 80.98 -16.66
N ASP A 11 -58.69 80.39 -17.05
CA ASP A 11 -59.00 79.00 -16.70
C ASP A 11 -58.01 78.02 -17.35
N LEU A 12 -57.62 78.27 -18.61
CA LEU A 12 -56.60 77.47 -19.29
C LEU A 12 -55.23 77.61 -18.62
N MET A 13 -54.82 78.83 -18.22
CA MET A 13 -53.58 79.04 -17.48
C MET A 13 -53.60 78.33 -16.13
N HIS A 14 -54.70 78.43 -15.37
CA HIS A 14 -54.85 77.73 -14.09
C HIS A 14 -54.79 76.21 -14.27
N LYS A 15 -55.43 75.68 -15.32
CA LYS A 15 -55.40 74.24 -15.63
C LYS A 15 -53.99 73.78 -16.02
N CYS A 16 -53.26 74.57 -16.81
CA CYS A 16 -51.86 74.31 -17.12
C CYS A 16 -50.99 74.31 -15.85
N ASP A 17 -51.17 75.28 -14.95
CA ASP A 17 -50.42 75.35 -13.69
C ASP A 17 -50.72 74.14 -12.77
N CYS A 18 -51.99 73.73 -12.68
CA CYS A 18 -52.39 72.53 -11.95
C CYS A 18 -51.74 71.27 -12.54
N LEU A 19 -51.81 71.09 -13.86
CA LEU A 19 -51.19 69.95 -14.54
C LEU A 19 -49.68 69.97 -14.42
N TYR A 20 -49.05 71.14 -14.42
CA TYR A 20 -47.61 71.27 -14.23
C TYR A 20 -47.20 70.83 -12.82
N ARG A 21 -47.94 71.27 -11.79
CA ARG A 21 -47.71 70.87 -10.39
C ARG A 21 -47.93 69.37 -10.20
N GLU A 22 -48.97 68.81 -10.80
CA GLU A 22 -49.26 67.38 -10.72
C GLU A 22 -48.19 66.54 -11.43
N ASN A 23 -47.75 66.95 -12.62
CA ASN A 23 -46.63 66.31 -13.32
C ASN A 23 -45.31 66.42 -12.54
N SER A 24 -45.06 67.56 -11.88
CA SER A 24 -43.87 67.73 -11.04
C SER A 24 -43.91 66.77 -9.85
N ARG A 25 -45.08 66.64 -9.19
CA ARG A 25 -45.28 65.71 -8.07
C ARG A 25 -45.14 64.26 -8.51
N LEU A 26 -45.71 63.88 -9.65
CA LEU A 26 -45.57 62.54 -10.21
C LEU A 26 -44.12 62.24 -10.59
N LYS A 27 -43.38 63.21 -11.15
CA LYS A 27 -41.94 63.06 -11.42
C LYS A 27 -41.13 62.85 -10.15
N GLU A 28 -41.41 63.59 -9.07
CA GLU A 28 -40.76 63.38 -7.77
C GLU A 28 -41.10 62.01 -7.18
N MET A 29 -42.35 61.54 -7.30
CA MET A 29 -42.75 60.20 -6.84
C MET A 29 -42.08 59.06 -7.62
N VAL A 30 -41.88 59.22 -8.93
CA VAL A 30 -41.15 58.25 -9.76
C VAL A 30 -39.66 58.29 -9.47
N SER A 31 -39.09 59.49 -9.27
CA SER A 31 -37.70 59.68 -8.86
C SER A 31 -37.39 59.12 -7.47
N THR A 32 -38.38 59.06 -6.58
CA THR A 32 -38.25 58.52 -5.21
C THR A 32 -38.63 57.04 -5.09
N GLN A 33 -38.85 56.35 -6.22
CA GLN A 33 -38.92 54.87 -6.31
C GLN A 33 -37.62 54.21 -6.83
N PRO A 34 -36.40 54.55 -6.35
CA PRO A 34 -35.18 53.84 -6.74
C PRO A 34 -35.09 52.44 -6.10
N LEU A 35 -35.96 52.08 -5.15
CA LEU A 35 -35.95 50.74 -4.54
C LEU A 35 -36.06 49.62 -5.58
N LYS A 36 -36.87 49.77 -6.63
CA LYS A 36 -37.00 48.71 -7.65
C LYS A 36 -35.76 48.54 -8.53
N ALA A 37 -34.92 49.57 -8.69
CA ALA A 37 -33.71 49.48 -9.50
C ALA A 37 -32.58 48.83 -8.70
N ALA A 38 -32.39 49.26 -7.44
CA ALA A 38 -31.39 48.68 -6.54
C ALA A 38 -31.73 47.21 -6.19
N ASP A 39 -33.00 46.90 -5.93
CA ASP A 39 -33.43 45.52 -5.69
C ASP A 39 -33.21 44.67 -6.95
N LYS A 40 -33.49 45.21 -8.14
CA LYS A 40 -33.30 44.50 -9.41
C LYS A 40 -31.82 44.18 -9.68
N GLU A 41 -30.91 45.12 -9.43
CA GLU A 41 -29.47 44.89 -9.56
C GLU A 41 -28.97 43.81 -8.59
N VAL A 42 -29.47 43.80 -7.35
CA VAL A 42 -29.16 42.78 -6.34
C VAL A 42 -29.72 41.41 -6.76
N TYR A 43 -30.94 41.36 -7.31
CA TYR A 43 -31.52 40.12 -7.84
C TYR A 43 -30.78 39.60 -9.07
N GLU A 44 -30.33 40.48 -9.97
CA GLU A 44 -29.55 40.12 -11.15
C GLU A 44 -28.16 39.59 -10.77
N ALA A 45 -27.50 40.22 -9.78
CA ALA A 45 -26.24 39.72 -9.24
C ALA A 45 -26.41 38.33 -8.58
N LEU A 46 -27.46 38.16 -7.77
CA LEU A 46 -27.77 36.89 -7.12
C LEU A 46 -28.15 35.78 -8.10
N LEU A 47 -28.77 36.14 -9.24
CA LEU A 47 -29.06 35.20 -10.32
C LEU A 47 -27.76 34.78 -11.03
N SER A 48 -26.88 35.74 -11.33
CA SER A 48 -25.58 35.45 -11.93
C SER A 48 -24.70 34.57 -11.04
N ASP A 49 -24.71 34.79 -9.72
CA ASP A 49 -23.98 33.94 -8.76
C ASP A 49 -24.56 32.51 -8.72
N LYS A 50 -25.88 32.39 -8.77
CA LYS A 50 -26.55 31.07 -8.83
C LYS A 50 -26.24 30.35 -10.13
N ASP A 51 -26.24 31.03 -11.27
CA ASP A 51 -25.91 30.45 -12.57
C ASP A 51 -24.44 30.00 -12.61
N ALA A 52 -23.53 30.77 -12.02
CA ALA A 52 -22.13 30.38 -11.87
C ALA A 52 -21.97 29.12 -10.99
N ILE A 53 -22.72 29.01 -9.90
CA ILE A 53 -22.71 27.83 -9.02
C ILE A 53 -23.30 26.61 -9.73
N ILE A 54 -24.37 26.78 -10.52
CA ILE A 54 -24.98 25.71 -11.30
C ILE A 54 -23.98 25.20 -12.34
N ALA A 55 -23.33 26.09 -13.10
CA ALA A 55 -22.32 25.72 -14.07
C ALA A 55 -21.15 24.94 -13.45
N GLN A 56 -20.69 25.34 -12.26
CA GLN A 56 -19.64 24.61 -11.52
C GLN A 56 -20.11 23.21 -11.09
N LYS A 57 -21.35 23.08 -10.62
CA LYS A 57 -21.93 21.79 -10.22
C LYS A 57 -22.13 20.87 -11.41
N GLU A 58 -22.62 21.37 -12.54
CA GLU A 58 -22.78 20.60 -13.78
C GLU A 58 -21.43 20.13 -14.32
N ALA A 59 -20.41 20.99 -14.32
CA ALA A 59 -19.05 20.58 -14.68
C ALA A 59 -18.52 19.46 -13.76
N LYS A 60 -18.81 19.55 -12.45
CA LYS A 60 -18.41 18.51 -11.49
C LYS A 60 -19.16 17.21 -11.72
N ILE A 61 -20.48 17.26 -11.96
CA ILE A 61 -21.31 16.09 -12.27
C ILE A 61 -20.78 15.40 -13.52
N ASN A 62 -20.55 16.13 -14.62
CA ASN A 62 -19.97 15.58 -15.85
C ASN A 62 -18.61 14.90 -15.60
N SER A 63 -17.74 15.51 -14.80
CA SER A 63 -16.45 14.91 -14.45
C SER A 63 -16.58 13.61 -13.65
N LEU A 64 -17.58 13.54 -12.75
CA LEU A 64 -17.85 12.36 -11.94
C LEU A 64 -18.49 11.25 -12.78
N GLU A 65 -19.45 11.59 -13.63
CA GLU A 65 -20.09 10.65 -14.56
C GLU A 65 -19.08 10.02 -15.53
N GLN A 66 -18.18 10.83 -16.10
CA GLN A 66 -17.08 10.32 -16.92
C GLN A 66 -16.19 9.35 -16.15
N ARG A 67 -15.89 9.64 -14.89
CA ARG A 67 -15.06 8.78 -14.03
C ARG A 67 -15.78 7.49 -13.65
N VAL A 68 -17.07 7.56 -13.36
CA VAL A 68 -17.91 6.38 -13.11
C VAL A 68 -17.98 5.51 -14.35
N SER A 69 -18.27 6.08 -15.53
CA SER A 69 -18.28 5.35 -16.80
C SER A 69 -16.94 4.67 -17.10
N TYR A 70 -15.82 5.36 -16.84
CA TYR A 70 -14.48 4.77 -16.96
C TYR A 70 -14.26 3.59 -16.01
N LEU A 71 -14.65 3.73 -14.74
CA LEU A 71 -14.54 2.67 -13.74
C LEU A 71 -15.46 1.48 -14.04
N GLU A 72 -16.68 1.72 -14.50
CA GLU A 72 -17.60 0.69 -14.96
C GLU A 72 -17.04 -0.05 -16.18
N ARG A 73 -16.41 0.65 -17.13
CA ARG A 73 -15.70 0.03 -18.25
C ARG A 73 -14.47 -0.75 -17.81
N GLN A 74 -13.80 -0.35 -16.72
CA GLN A 74 -12.70 -1.14 -16.16
C GLN A 74 -13.18 -2.35 -15.35
N LEU A 75 -14.29 -2.24 -14.61
CA LEU A 75 -14.79 -3.29 -13.73
C LEU A 75 -15.63 -4.33 -14.49
N TYR A 76 -16.54 -3.85 -15.33
CA TYR A 76 -17.52 -4.66 -16.06
C TYR A 76 -17.25 -4.71 -17.57
N GLY A 77 -16.42 -3.80 -18.10
CA GLY A 77 -15.97 -3.90 -19.48
C GLY A 77 -15.07 -5.12 -19.67
N LYS A 78 -15.21 -5.76 -20.82
CA LYS A 78 -14.49 -6.98 -21.15
C LYS A 78 -12.99 -6.68 -21.21
N LYS A 79 -12.25 -7.01 -20.13
CA LYS A 79 -10.78 -6.97 -20.09
C LYS A 79 -10.23 -8.06 -21.01
N ALA A 80 -10.14 -7.78 -22.30
CA ALA A 80 -9.28 -8.41 -23.29
C ALA A 80 -9.81 -8.09 -24.69
N GLU A 81 -8.87 -7.83 -25.60
CA GLU A 81 -8.93 -8.25 -27.00
C GLU A 81 -9.15 -9.78 -27.05
N LYS A 82 -10.34 -10.24 -26.68
CA LYS A 82 -10.80 -11.56 -27.11
C LYS A 82 -11.21 -11.36 -28.55
N PHE A 83 -10.45 -12.00 -29.45
CA PHE A 83 -10.77 -12.21 -30.85
C PHE A 83 -12.27 -12.13 -31.09
N ILE A 84 -12.71 -11.03 -31.68
CA ILE A 84 -14.08 -10.89 -32.16
C ILE A 84 -14.15 -11.81 -33.36
N LYS A 85 -15.02 -12.83 -33.34
CA LYS A 85 -15.34 -13.55 -34.57
C LYS A 85 -15.90 -12.52 -35.54
N PRO A 86 -15.30 -12.30 -36.72
CA PRO A 86 -15.80 -11.32 -37.68
C PRO A 86 -17.26 -11.63 -37.98
N ASP A 87 -18.12 -10.60 -37.92
CA ASP A 87 -19.49 -10.73 -38.41
C ASP A 87 -19.44 -10.74 -39.94
N ALA A 88 -20.39 -11.41 -40.61
CA ALA A 88 -20.35 -11.64 -42.06
C ALA A 88 -20.43 -10.37 -42.92
N GLN A 89 -20.56 -9.19 -42.31
CA GLN A 89 -20.62 -7.88 -42.95
C GLN A 89 -19.33 -7.07 -42.86
N ASP A 90 -18.33 -7.52 -42.10
CA ASP A 90 -17.00 -6.91 -42.14
C ASP A 90 -16.31 -7.28 -43.45
N ARG A 91 -16.07 -6.28 -44.31
CA ARG A 91 -15.28 -6.46 -45.56
C ARG A 91 -13.82 -6.68 -45.20
N TRP A 92 -13.47 -7.92 -44.88
CA TRP A 92 -12.08 -8.36 -44.85
C TRP A 92 -11.53 -8.31 -46.29
N LEU A 93 -10.34 -7.71 -46.50
CA LEU A 93 -9.52 -8.04 -47.66
C LEU A 93 -9.14 -9.52 -47.60
N ASP A 94 -9.82 -10.33 -48.39
CA ASP A 94 -9.56 -11.75 -48.50
C ASP A 94 -8.13 -11.98 -49.04
N PHE A 95 -7.20 -12.34 -48.16
CA PHE A 95 -5.85 -12.75 -48.54
C PHE A 95 -5.77 -14.27 -48.81
N GLU A 96 -6.89 -15.01 -48.75
CA GLU A 96 -6.95 -16.46 -48.99
C GLU A 96 -6.60 -16.90 -50.43
N GLY A 97 -6.24 -15.96 -51.31
CA GLY A 97 -5.78 -16.24 -52.68
C GLY A 97 -4.26 -16.28 -52.87
N PHE A 98 -3.46 -16.01 -51.85
CA PHE A 98 -2.02 -16.29 -51.90
C PHE A 98 -1.79 -17.70 -51.38
N ASP A 99 -1.49 -18.64 -52.29
CA ASP A 99 -0.92 -19.93 -51.90
C ASP A 99 0.33 -19.63 -51.06
N MET A 100 0.27 -19.96 -49.77
CA MET A 100 1.40 -19.87 -48.86
C MET A 100 2.58 -20.57 -49.53
N LEU A 101 3.70 -19.86 -49.69
CA LEU A 101 4.91 -20.50 -50.19
C LEU A 101 5.27 -21.63 -49.22
N PRO A 102 5.82 -22.78 -49.70
CA PRO A 102 6.17 -23.90 -48.81
C PRO A 102 7.02 -23.49 -47.61
N GLN A 103 7.89 -22.48 -47.79
CA GLN A 103 8.72 -21.89 -46.74
C GLN A 103 7.92 -21.15 -45.65
N GLU A 104 6.80 -20.51 -45.99
CA GLU A 104 5.96 -19.79 -45.03
C GLU A 104 5.09 -20.77 -44.22
N ALA A 105 4.68 -21.88 -44.84
CA ALA A 105 3.98 -22.97 -44.15
C ALA A 105 4.91 -23.68 -43.14
N GLU A 106 6.16 -23.94 -43.52
CA GLU A 106 7.17 -24.50 -42.60
C GLU A 106 7.46 -23.57 -41.41
N ALA A 107 7.60 -22.26 -41.66
CA ALA A 107 7.81 -21.27 -40.60
C ALA A 107 6.60 -21.12 -39.67
N ALA A 108 5.37 -21.22 -40.20
CA ALA A 108 4.14 -21.19 -39.41
C ALA A 108 4.03 -22.43 -38.49
N GLU A 109 4.37 -23.61 -39.00
CA GLU A 109 4.42 -24.83 -38.18
C GLU A 109 5.46 -24.77 -37.07
N GLU A 110 6.63 -24.18 -37.34
CA GLU A 110 7.69 -24.01 -36.34
C GLU A 110 7.26 -23.01 -35.24
N ALA A 111 6.67 -21.88 -35.62
CA ALA A 111 6.10 -20.91 -34.68
C ALA A 111 4.96 -21.52 -33.84
N GLU A 112 4.11 -22.37 -34.42
CA GLU A 112 3.09 -23.10 -33.66
C GLU A 112 3.68 -24.09 -32.66
N LYS A 113 4.77 -24.78 -33.03
CA LYS A 113 5.49 -25.71 -32.14
C LYS A 113 6.13 -24.95 -30.97
N GLU A 114 6.74 -23.80 -31.22
CA GLU A 114 7.29 -22.93 -30.15
C GLU A 114 6.20 -22.37 -29.23
N LEU A 115 5.06 -21.95 -29.78
CA LEU A 115 3.90 -21.47 -29.00
C LEU A 115 3.27 -22.58 -28.16
N LYS A 116 3.22 -23.82 -28.66
CA LYS A 116 2.77 -24.99 -27.90
C LYS A 116 3.74 -25.32 -26.78
N ALA A 117 5.05 -25.36 -27.05
CA ALA A 117 6.08 -25.63 -26.05
C ALA A 117 6.09 -24.56 -24.93
N THR A 118 5.96 -23.28 -25.27
CA THR A 118 5.89 -22.20 -24.27
C THR A 118 4.60 -22.26 -23.44
N ARG A 119 3.45 -22.57 -24.06
CA ARG A 119 2.18 -22.78 -23.33
C ARG A 119 2.27 -23.97 -22.38
N GLU A 120 2.83 -25.09 -22.83
CA GLU A 120 3.03 -26.28 -22.00
C GLU A 120 3.97 -26.01 -20.83
N ALA A 121 5.06 -25.25 -21.04
CA ALA A 121 5.96 -24.82 -19.97
C ALA A 121 5.27 -23.91 -18.94
N ILE A 122 4.42 -22.97 -19.38
CA ILE A 122 3.65 -22.09 -18.49
C ILE A 122 2.61 -22.90 -17.68
N ILE A 123 1.94 -23.87 -18.32
CA ILE A 123 0.97 -24.74 -17.67
C ILE A 123 1.67 -25.65 -16.65
N ALA A 124 2.83 -26.22 -17.00
CA ALA A 124 3.66 -27.02 -16.09
C ALA A 124 4.10 -26.20 -14.87
N ARG A 125 4.55 -24.94 -15.08
CA ARG A 125 4.94 -24.03 -14.00
C ARG A 125 3.78 -23.63 -13.09
N LYS A 126 2.55 -23.53 -13.61
CA LYS A 126 1.34 -23.33 -12.81
C LYS A 126 0.87 -24.60 -12.09
N LYS A 127 0.99 -25.78 -12.73
CA LYS A 127 0.63 -27.09 -12.15
C LYS A 127 1.60 -27.56 -11.08
N ALA A 128 2.87 -27.14 -11.11
CA ALA A 128 3.84 -27.37 -10.05
C ALA A 128 3.43 -26.74 -8.69
N GLY A 129 2.29 -26.03 -8.66
CA GLY A 129 1.78 -25.36 -7.48
C GLY A 129 2.65 -24.16 -7.14
N LYS A 130 2.07 -23.16 -6.50
CA LYS A 130 2.90 -22.27 -5.69
C LYS A 130 3.46 -23.16 -4.58
N GLN A 131 4.64 -23.76 -4.79
CA GLN A 131 5.42 -24.27 -3.69
C GLN A 131 5.69 -23.04 -2.84
N HIS A 132 4.89 -22.88 -1.77
CA HIS A 132 5.22 -21.95 -0.73
C HIS A 132 6.66 -22.28 -0.34
N PRO A 133 7.59 -21.32 -0.37
CA PRO A 133 8.97 -21.59 -0.05
C PRO A 133 9.02 -22.14 1.38
N ALA A 134 9.03 -23.47 1.48
CA ALA A 134 9.17 -24.17 2.74
C ALA A 134 10.58 -23.88 3.23
N ARG A 135 10.70 -23.63 4.53
CA ARG A 135 12.00 -23.42 5.14
C ARG A 135 12.87 -24.64 4.86
N LYS A 136 14.08 -24.41 4.37
CA LYS A 136 15.08 -25.47 4.33
C LYS A 136 15.33 -25.92 5.77
N SER A 137 15.29 -27.23 6.00
CA SER A 137 15.69 -27.80 7.27
C SER A 137 17.13 -27.39 7.59
N LEU A 138 17.41 -27.23 8.88
CA LEU A 138 18.78 -26.98 9.31
C LEU A 138 19.67 -28.17 8.94
N PRO A 139 20.96 -27.94 8.64
CA PRO A 139 21.88 -29.00 8.24
C PRO A 139 21.95 -30.12 9.30
N GLU A 140 21.86 -31.37 8.86
CA GLU A 140 21.92 -32.52 9.78
C GLU A 140 23.32 -32.78 10.34
N ASN A 141 24.35 -32.18 9.73
CA ASN A 141 25.76 -32.36 10.11
C ASN A 141 26.18 -31.55 11.36
N LEU A 142 25.30 -30.69 11.88
CA LEU A 142 25.60 -29.89 13.07
C LEU A 142 25.25 -30.67 14.33
N GLU A 143 26.04 -30.48 15.39
CA GLU A 143 25.79 -31.08 16.71
C GLU A 143 24.40 -30.67 17.21
N ARG A 144 23.64 -31.64 17.77
CA ARG A 144 22.29 -31.40 18.28
C ARG A 144 22.25 -31.56 19.79
N GLU A 145 22.06 -30.45 20.49
CA GLU A 145 21.81 -30.45 21.93
C GLU A 145 20.31 -30.53 22.19
N VAL A 146 19.86 -31.64 22.76
CA VAL A 146 18.45 -31.87 23.08
C VAL A 146 18.15 -31.35 24.48
N VAL A 147 17.22 -30.40 24.57
CA VAL A 147 16.74 -29.86 25.84
C VAL A 147 15.27 -30.20 26.00
N HIS A 148 14.96 -31.03 27.00
CA HIS A 148 13.60 -31.39 27.34
C HIS A 148 12.99 -30.36 28.29
N ILE A 149 11.83 -29.82 27.92
CA ILE A 149 11.05 -28.91 28.75
C ILE A 149 9.75 -29.61 29.13
N TYR A 150 9.57 -29.79 30.43
CA TYR A 150 8.37 -30.37 31.02
C TYR A 150 7.40 -29.25 31.47
N PRO A 151 6.10 -29.55 31.60
CA PRO A 151 5.14 -28.62 32.18
C PRO A 151 5.48 -28.23 33.62
N GLU A 152 5.17 -27.00 34.02
CA GLU A 152 5.38 -26.53 35.39
C GLU A 152 4.53 -27.35 36.39
N GLY A 153 5.19 -27.82 37.46
CA GLY A 153 4.56 -28.69 38.46
C GLY A 153 4.33 -30.13 38.01
N TYR A 154 5.08 -30.60 37.01
CA TYR A 154 5.03 -31.99 36.57
C TYR A 154 5.45 -32.96 37.68
N ASN A 155 4.50 -33.81 38.10
CA ASN A 155 4.72 -34.93 39.01
C ASN A 155 4.32 -36.24 38.30
N PRO A 156 5.21 -37.25 38.16
CA PRO A 156 4.91 -38.52 37.49
C PRO A 156 3.72 -39.31 38.08
N GLU A 157 3.39 -39.07 39.35
CA GLU A 157 2.25 -39.71 40.02
C GLU A 157 0.91 -39.16 39.52
N GLU A 158 0.79 -37.83 39.40
CA GLU A 158 -0.43 -37.15 38.97
C GLU A 158 -0.52 -36.91 37.46
N TRP A 159 0.58 -36.97 36.72
CA TRP A 159 0.63 -36.58 35.30
C TRP A 159 1.19 -37.71 34.42
N THR A 160 0.56 -37.91 33.26
CA THR A 160 1.01 -38.85 32.22
C THR A 160 1.48 -38.06 31.00
N LEU A 161 2.68 -38.36 30.50
CA LEU A 161 3.22 -37.75 29.29
C LEU A 161 2.48 -38.28 28.06
N LEU A 162 2.08 -37.40 27.15
CA LEU A 162 1.43 -37.77 25.90
C LEU A 162 2.46 -37.95 24.78
N PRO A 163 2.25 -38.93 23.87
CA PRO A 163 3.01 -39.02 22.63
C PRO A 163 2.57 -37.90 21.68
N GLY A 164 3.48 -36.99 21.35
CA GLY A 164 3.19 -35.79 20.55
C GLY A 164 4.06 -34.62 20.98
N GLU A 165 5.37 -34.79 20.90
CA GLU A 165 6.34 -33.79 21.34
C GLU A 165 6.40 -32.62 20.34
N GLU A 166 6.31 -31.39 20.86
CA GLU A 166 6.51 -30.20 20.04
C GLU A 166 8.01 -29.88 19.98
N VAL A 167 8.63 -30.13 18.82
CA VAL A 167 10.06 -29.92 18.60
C VAL A 167 10.30 -28.56 17.97
N THR A 168 11.15 -27.74 18.62
CA THR A 168 11.64 -26.47 18.08
C THR A 168 13.14 -26.54 17.92
N GLU A 169 13.66 -26.28 16.72
CA GLU A 169 15.10 -26.26 16.45
C GLU A 169 15.59 -24.81 16.36
N ILE A 170 16.67 -24.52 17.08
CA ILE A 170 17.28 -23.20 17.14
C ILE A 170 18.75 -23.34 16.76
N LEU A 171 19.22 -22.54 15.81
CA LEU A 171 20.61 -22.44 15.42
C LEU A 171 21.35 -21.53 16.41
N MET A 172 22.25 -22.14 17.16
CA MET A 172 23.14 -21.48 18.11
C MET A 172 24.48 -21.21 17.45
N HIS A 173 25.10 -20.09 17.82
CA HIS A 173 26.47 -19.77 17.47
C HIS A 173 27.25 -19.52 18.74
N GLU A 174 28.31 -20.29 18.91
CA GLU A 174 29.42 -20.01 19.82
C GLU A 174 30.64 -19.71 18.95
N PRO A 175 31.59 -18.87 19.41
CA PRO A 175 32.75 -18.49 18.61
C PRO A 175 33.55 -19.68 18.05
N GLU A 176 33.48 -20.83 18.72
CA GLU A 176 34.16 -22.06 18.31
C GLU A 176 33.32 -22.95 17.36
N LYS A 177 31.98 -22.90 17.45
CA LYS A 177 31.12 -23.83 16.70
C LYS A 177 29.68 -23.36 16.51
N PHE A 178 29.07 -23.88 15.45
CA PHE A 178 27.61 -23.88 15.27
C PHE A 178 27.02 -25.18 15.78
N TYR A 179 25.91 -25.08 16.49
CA TYR A 179 25.15 -26.25 16.93
C TYR A 179 23.65 -25.94 16.91
N ILE A 180 22.84 -26.99 16.87
CA ILE A 180 21.39 -26.89 16.86
C ILE A 180 20.89 -27.27 18.24
N ARG A 181 20.27 -26.32 18.94
CA ARG A 181 19.54 -26.59 20.17
C ARG A 181 18.14 -27.06 19.81
N ARG A 182 17.86 -28.34 20.04
CA ARG A 182 16.55 -28.96 19.83
C ARG A 182 15.77 -28.94 21.14
N ILE A 183 14.79 -28.05 21.21
CA ILE A 183 13.91 -27.90 22.35
C ILE A 183 12.70 -28.80 22.16
N VAL A 184 12.60 -29.83 22.99
CA VAL A 184 11.51 -30.81 22.98
C VAL A 184 10.56 -30.45 24.10
N ARG A 185 9.37 -29.95 23.74
CA ARG A 185 8.34 -29.60 24.71
C ARG A 185 7.38 -30.76 24.87
N HIS A 186 7.31 -31.25 26.10
CA HIS A 186 6.43 -32.36 26.46
C HIS A 186 5.05 -31.83 26.83
N THR A 187 4.02 -32.56 26.39
CA THR A 187 2.64 -32.33 26.82
C THR A 187 2.26 -33.42 27.81
N ALA A 188 1.79 -33.02 28.99
CA ALA A 188 1.31 -33.93 30.02
C ALA A 188 -0.20 -33.77 30.23
N LYS A 189 -0.87 -34.89 30.48
CA LYS A 189 -2.28 -34.94 30.89
C LYS A 189 -2.35 -35.37 32.34
N ARG A 190 -3.19 -34.71 33.13
CA ARG A 190 -3.41 -35.08 34.52
C ARG A 190 -4.20 -36.40 34.61
N LYS A 191 -3.86 -37.26 35.56
CA LYS A 191 -4.57 -38.51 35.85
C LYS A 191 -5.80 -38.16 36.68
N GLY A 192 -6.98 -38.49 36.19
CA GLY A 192 -8.27 -38.23 36.86
C GLY A 192 -9.03 -36.99 36.38
N THR A 193 -8.35 -35.98 35.82
CA THR A 193 -9.01 -34.86 35.12
C THR A 193 -8.59 -34.82 33.64
N ASN A 194 -9.41 -34.22 32.77
CA ASN A 194 -9.09 -34.11 31.35
C ASN A 194 -8.23 -32.87 31.04
N GLU A 195 -7.37 -32.46 31.99
CA GLU A 195 -6.52 -31.27 31.89
C GLU A 195 -5.22 -31.59 31.17
N PHE A 196 -4.85 -30.73 30.21
CA PHE A 196 -3.60 -30.83 29.45
C PHE A 196 -2.72 -29.62 29.76
N LYS A 197 -1.44 -29.87 30.02
CA LYS A 197 -0.43 -28.82 30.15
C LYS A 197 0.76 -29.15 29.26
N THR A 198 1.25 -28.15 28.55
CA THR A 198 2.43 -28.26 27.70
C THR A 198 3.56 -27.45 28.32
N GLY A 199 4.81 -27.93 28.17
CA GLY A 199 5.99 -27.18 28.58
C GLY A 199 6.00 -25.77 27.98
N PRO A 200 6.40 -24.74 28.74
CA PRO A 200 6.41 -23.37 28.25
C PRO A 200 7.35 -23.23 27.05
N LEU A 201 6.96 -22.39 26.08
CA LEU A 201 7.84 -22.05 24.96
C LEU A 201 8.89 -21.05 25.44
N PRO A 202 10.19 -21.33 25.28
CA PRO A 202 11.22 -20.36 25.58
C PRO A 202 11.03 -19.08 24.77
N VAL A 203 11.29 -17.94 25.40
CA VAL A 203 11.21 -16.65 24.74
C VAL A 203 12.29 -16.58 23.67
N MET A 204 11.87 -16.48 22.41
CA MET A 204 12.78 -16.28 21.28
C MET A 204 12.82 -14.78 20.92
N PRO A 205 13.98 -14.24 20.52
CA PRO A 205 14.09 -12.84 20.14
C PRO A 205 13.16 -12.48 18.98
N ILE A 206 13.16 -13.33 17.94
CA ILE A 206 12.32 -13.14 16.74
C ILE A 206 11.28 -14.26 16.70
N ALA A 207 10.01 -13.87 16.62
CA ALA A 207 8.91 -14.82 16.58
C ALA A 207 9.01 -15.74 15.36
N LYS A 208 8.84 -17.04 15.59
CA LYS A 208 8.92 -18.09 14.55
C LYS A 208 10.28 -18.14 13.84
N SER A 209 11.35 -17.51 14.32
CA SER A 209 12.68 -17.69 13.76
C SER A 209 13.38 -18.91 14.37
N TYR A 210 14.36 -19.47 13.64
CA TYR A 210 15.29 -20.46 14.19
C TYR A 210 16.62 -19.81 14.62
N ALA A 211 16.78 -18.49 14.44
CA ALA A 211 17.99 -17.79 14.88
C ALA A 211 17.96 -17.60 16.40
N SER A 212 19.04 -18.01 17.07
CA SER A 212 19.26 -17.74 18.49
C SER A 212 19.64 -16.27 18.75
N ALA A 213 19.49 -15.84 20.00
CA ALA A 213 19.98 -14.54 20.44
C ALA A 213 21.50 -14.39 20.23
N SER A 214 22.28 -15.44 20.52
CA SER A 214 23.73 -15.45 20.34
C SER A 214 24.14 -15.26 18.88
N LEU A 215 23.49 -15.98 17.96
CA LEU A 215 23.73 -15.84 16.53
C LEU A 215 23.42 -14.42 16.05
N LEU A 216 22.24 -13.89 16.42
CA LEU A 216 21.82 -12.56 16.01
C LEU A 216 22.77 -11.48 16.55
N ALA A 217 23.18 -11.59 17.82
CA ALA A 217 24.11 -10.66 18.44
C ALA A 217 25.47 -10.68 17.72
N ASP A 218 26.03 -11.86 17.47
CA ASP A 218 27.32 -12.02 16.81
C ASP A 218 27.30 -11.45 15.38
N MET A 219 26.22 -11.68 14.62
CA MET A 219 26.06 -11.09 13.29
C MET A 219 26.03 -9.55 13.32
N MET A 220 25.39 -8.95 14.33
CA MET A 220 25.36 -7.49 14.50
C MET A 220 26.72 -6.93 14.90
N ILE A 221 27.41 -7.58 15.84
CA ILE A 221 28.76 -7.22 16.25
C ILE A 221 29.69 -7.30 15.04
N GLY A 222 29.66 -8.42 14.31
CA GLY A 222 30.45 -8.61 13.11
C GLY A 222 30.22 -7.52 12.07
N LYS A 223 28.98 -7.04 11.90
CA LYS A 223 28.66 -5.99 10.91
C LYS A 223 29.10 -4.59 11.36
N TYR A 224 28.80 -4.23 12.61
CA TYR A 224 28.91 -2.84 13.08
C TYR A 224 30.18 -2.56 13.88
N VAL A 225 30.73 -3.56 14.56
CA VAL A 225 31.98 -3.46 15.34
C VAL A 225 33.16 -3.90 14.49
N ASP A 226 33.06 -5.08 13.86
CA ASP A 226 34.18 -5.67 13.11
C ASP A 226 34.18 -5.33 11.61
N HIS A 227 33.18 -4.57 11.15
CA HIS A 227 33.03 -4.14 9.76
C HIS A 227 33.01 -5.28 8.73
N ILE A 228 32.52 -6.46 9.11
CA ILE A 228 32.34 -7.62 8.25
C ILE A 228 30.92 -7.57 7.65
N PRO A 229 30.77 -7.26 6.34
CA PRO A 229 29.46 -7.17 5.72
C PRO A 229 28.76 -8.54 5.68
N PHE A 230 27.42 -8.56 5.65
CA PHE A 230 26.62 -9.79 5.73
C PHE A 230 26.96 -10.82 4.66
N HIS A 231 27.29 -10.41 3.43
CA HIS A 231 27.68 -11.37 2.38
C HIS A 231 28.94 -12.17 2.78
N ARG A 232 29.90 -11.52 3.43
CA ARG A 232 31.16 -12.13 3.87
C ARG A 232 30.94 -13.02 5.08
N GLN A 233 30.10 -12.61 6.04
CA GLN A 233 29.68 -13.47 7.15
C GLN A 233 28.95 -14.72 6.63
N LEU A 234 28.04 -14.57 5.68
CA LEU A 234 27.33 -15.68 5.04
C LEU A 234 28.29 -16.65 4.33
N GLU A 235 29.35 -16.14 3.68
CA GLU A 235 30.39 -16.99 3.12
C GLU A 235 31.20 -17.74 4.18
N GLN A 236 31.50 -17.11 5.32
CA GLN A 236 32.14 -17.79 6.45
C GLN A 236 31.26 -18.91 6.99
N PHE A 237 29.96 -18.66 7.18
CA PHE A 237 29.00 -19.66 7.65
C PHE A 237 28.86 -20.83 6.67
N LYS A 238 28.87 -20.56 5.36
CA LYS A 238 28.87 -21.62 4.33
C LYS A 238 30.06 -22.55 4.42
N ARG A 239 31.26 -22.05 4.78
CA ARG A 239 32.46 -22.89 4.95
C ARG A 239 32.31 -23.90 6.08
N VAL A 240 31.51 -23.57 7.09
CA VAL A 240 31.17 -24.45 8.22
C VAL A 240 29.93 -25.32 7.93
N GLY A 241 29.36 -25.22 6.72
CA GLY A 241 28.19 -25.98 6.29
C GLY A 241 26.84 -25.33 6.63
N VAL A 242 26.84 -24.13 7.21
CA VAL A 242 25.63 -23.37 7.54
C VAL A 242 25.20 -22.53 6.34
N HIS A 243 24.05 -22.86 5.75
CA HIS A 243 23.54 -22.20 4.55
C HIS A 243 22.36 -21.29 4.89
N LEU A 244 22.63 -19.99 4.96
CA LEU A 244 21.62 -18.96 5.26
C LEU A 244 21.32 -18.11 4.02
N PRO A 245 20.05 -17.94 3.62
CA PRO A 245 19.66 -17.01 2.57
C PRO A 245 19.88 -15.55 3.00
N ALA A 246 20.40 -14.71 2.09
CA ALA A 246 20.62 -13.29 2.37
C ALA A 246 19.32 -12.53 2.69
N SER A 247 18.18 -12.92 2.08
CA SER A 247 16.87 -12.35 2.40
C SER A 247 16.50 -12.56 3.86
N THR A 248 16.65 -13.79 4.36
CA THR A 248 16.37 -14.15 5.75
C THR A 248 17.23 -13.35 6.73
N VAL A 249 18.51 -13.16 6.41
CA VAL A 249 19.42 -12.33 7.24
C VAL A 249 19.01 -10.86 7.23
N ASN A 250 18.58 -10.32 6.10
CA ASN A 250 18.10 -8.95 6.02
C ASN A 250 16.80 -8.74 6.81
N ASP A 251 15.90 -9.73 6.81
CA ASP A 251 14.68 -9.70 7.63
C ASP A 251 15.05 -9.75 9.13
N TRP A 252 15.93 -10.66 9.52
CA TRP A 252 16.44 -10.71 10.90
C TRP A 252 17.12 -9.42 11.33
N PHE A 253 17.84 -8.77 10.42
CA PHE A 253 18.48 -7.48 10.69
C PHE A 253 17.45 -6.41 11.07
N LYS A 254 16.35 -6.32 10.32
CA LYS A 254 15.26 -5.37 10.63
C LYS A 254 14.63 -5.68 11.97
N ASP A 255 14.31 -6.95 12.21
CA ASP A 255 13.68 -7.38 13.47
C ASP A 255 14.59 -7.08 14.68
N VAL A 256 15.89 -7.31 14.57
CA VAL A 256 16.85 -6.98 15.63
C VAL A 256 17.00 -5.48 15.82
N ALA A 257 17.02 -4.70 14.75
CA ALA A 257 17.04 -3.23 14.85
C ALA A 257 15.81 -2.73 15.63
N ASP A 258 14.65 -3.35 15.42
CA ASP A 258 13.43 -3.05 16.18
C ASP A 258 13.54 -3.45 17.66
N LEU A 259 14.13 -4.61 17.96
CA LEU A 259 14.40 -5.04 19.33
C LEU A 259 15.39 -4.13 20.07
N LEU A 260 16.30 -3.46 19.35
CA LEU A 260 17.28 -2.54 19.92
C LEU A 260 16.74 -1.12 20.14
N ARG A 261 15.53 -0.78 19.65
CA ARG A 261 14.93 0.55 19.84
C ARG A 261 14.87 1.02 21.30
N PRO A 262 14.52 0.19 22.31
CA PRO A 262 14.51 0.62 23.70
C PRO A 262 15.89 1.06 24.19
N LEU A 263 16.95 0.38 23.76
CA LEU A 263 18.33 0.77 24.07
C LEU A 263 18.71 2.09 23.40
N TYR A 264 18.30 2.27 22.14
CA TYR A 264 18.49 3.54 21.43
C TYR A 264 17.80 4.70 22.15
N PHE A 265 16.53 4.55 22.55
CA PHE A 265 15.81 5.59 23.27
C PHE A 265 16.44 5.87 24.63
N ARG A 266 16.89 4.83 25.34
CA ARG A 266 17.58 5.04 26.61
C ARG A 266 18.90 5.78 26.44
N LEU A 267 19.67 5.45 25.40
CA LEU A 267 20.89 6.17 25.07
C LEU A 267 20.59 7.63 24.71
N TRP A 268 19.55 7.86 23.91
CA TRP A 268 19.10 9.20 23.55
C TRP A 268 18.72 10.04 24.78
N GLU A 269 17.95 9.48 25.72
CA GLU A 269 17.63 10.15 26.99
C GLU A 269 18.90 10.54 27.77
N LEU A 270 19.86 9.63 27.86
CA LEU A 270 21.12 9.88 28.57
C LEU A 270 21.95 10.98 27.91
N VAL A 271 22.02 10.99 26.57
CA VAL A 271 22.70 12.05 25.81
C VAL A 271 22.02 13.39 26.01
N MET A 272 20.68 13.45 25.98
CA MET A 272 19.91 14.67 26.18
C MET A 272 19.98 15.23 27.61
N GLN A 273 20.39 14.41 28.59
CA GLN A 273 20.63 14.86 29.97
C GLN A 273 21.99 15.55 30.15
N THR A 274 22.88 15.52 29.16
CA THR A 274 24.20 16.15 29.26
C THR A 274 24.13 17.65 28.93
N ASP A 275 24.87 18.46 29.70
CA ASP A 275 24.92 19.92 29.50
C ASP A 275 25.68 20.34 28.22
N TYR A 276 26.46 19.43 27.65
CA TYR A 276 27.31 19.68 26.49
C TYR A 276 27.37 18.46 25.56
N ILE A 277 26.97 18.65 24.31
CA ILE A 277 26.95 17.61 23.27
C ILE A 277 27.89 18.04 22.13
N GLN A 278 28.87 17.19 21.83
CA GLN A 278 29.68 17.31 20.61
C GLN A 278 29.09 16.42 19.53
N SER A 279 28.92 16.98 18.33
CA SER A 279 28.50 16.24 17.14
C SER A 279 29.57 16.41 16.08
N ASP A 280 30.08 15.30 15.56
CA ASP A 280 30.93 15.26 14.37
C ASP A 280 30.13 14.61 13.24
N GLU A 281 30.19 15.19 12.04
CA GLU A 281 29.42 14.70 10.90
C GLU A 281 30.28 13.74 10.08
N THR A 282 29.87 12.47 10.01
CA THR A 282 30.49 11.51 9.10
C THR A 282 29.56 11.22 7.94
N THR A 283 29.93 11.66 6.74
CA THR A 283 29.14 11.42 5.53
C THR A 283 29.32 9.99 5.04
N ILE A 284 28.22 9.27 4.82
CA ILE A 284 28.21 7.93 4.21
C ILE A 284 27.44 8.03 2.89
N PRO A 285 27.99 7.54 1.77
CA PRO A 285 27.28 7.58 0.50
C PRO A 285 26.08 6.64 0.52
N VAL A 286 24.90 7.14 0.16
CA VAL A 286 23.64 6.38 0.17
C VAL A 286 23.14 6.22 -1.26
N MET A 287 22.62 5.04 -1.57
CA MET A 287 22.01 4.78 -2.87
C MET A 287 20.67 5.51 -2.97
N ASN A 288 20.53 6.42 -3.93
CA ASN A 288 19.28 7.11 -4.19
C ASN A 288 18.40 6.25 -5.12
N ASP A 289 17.29 5.73 -4.61
CA ASP A 289 16.38 4.82 -5.32
C ASP A 289 15.80 5.43 -6.60
N GLU A 290 15.64 6.75 -6.67
CA GLU A 290 15.10 7.42 -7.87
C GLU A 290 16.12 7.57 -8.99
N ARG A 291 17.41 7.70 -8.64
CA ARG A 291 18.49 8.02 -9.59
C ARG A 291 19.43 6.85 -9.84
N HIS A 292 19.28 5.74 -9.12
CA HIS A 292 20.19 4.59 -9.11
C HIS A 292 21.67 5.02 -9.05
N LYS A 293 21.96 6.09 -8.31
CA LYS A 293 23.29 6.65 -8.11
C LYS A 293 23.53 6.79 -6.62
N THR A 294 24.76 6.53 -6.22
CA THR A 294 25.26 6.83 -4.88
C THR A 294 25.41 8.33 -4.77
N VAL A 295 24.75 8.92 -3.76
CA VAL A 295 24.79 10.35 -3.43
C VAL A 295 25.45 10.51 -2.07
#